data_AF-A0A1G6JM50-F1
#
_entry.id   AF-A0A1G6JM50-F1
#
_cell.length_a   1.000
_cell.length_b   1.000
_cell.length_c   1.000
_cell.angle_alpha   90.00
_cell.angle_beta   90.00
_cell.angle_gamma   90.00
#
_symmetry.space_group_name_H-M   'P 1'
#
loop_
_entity.id
_entity.type
_entity.pdbx_description
1 polymer ?
#
loop_
_entity_poly.entity_id
_entity_poly.type
_entity_poly.pdbx_seq_one_letter_code
_entity_poly.pdbx_strand_id
1 'polypeptide(L)'
;MNNVPVYKLRLARTLYNNFYRARLQDANGEDAGQLLIVPGLPLDRSQLPENAPIADPYLLVIVEDADINKNNVIDFEEGVSRAVLAKFTTETTSFKHCEFYYPSPAFYFAQEEE
;
A
#
# COMPACT_ATOMS: atom_id res chain seq x y z
N MET A 1 -22.63 -2.49 9.48
CA MET A 1 -21.87 -1.85 8.38
C MET A 1 -20.55 -1.43 8.98
N ASN A 2 -19.46 -2.17 8.71
CA ASN A 2 -18.15 -1.83 9.26
C ASN A 2 -17.73 -0.47 8.69
N ASN A 3 -17.40 0.45 9.58
CA ASN A 3 -16.95 1.79 9.20
C ASN A 3 -15.48 1.66 8.80
N VAL A 4 -15.22 1.46 7.50
CA VAL A 4 -13.86 1.29 6.98
C VAL A 4 -13.05 2.55 7.29
N PRO A 5 -11.86 2.43 7.91
CA PRO A 5 -11.03 3.58 8.23
C PRO A 5 -10.71 4.43 7.00
N VAL A 6 -10.87 5.74 7.12
CA VAL A 6 -10.53 6.69 6.06
C VAL A 6 -9.15 7.26 6.34
N TYR A 7 -8.20 6.96 5.46
CA TYR A 7 -6.84 7.48 5.55
C TYR A 7 -6.55 8.55 4.49
N LYS A 8 -5.71 9.52 4.87
CA LYS A 8 -5.12 10.49 3.96
C LYS A 8 -3.64 10.23 3.80
N LEU A 9 -3.17 10.17 2.54
CA LEU A 9 -1.76 9.96 2.22
C LEU A 9 -1.03 11.27 1.99
N ARG A 10 0.12 11.41 2.65
CA ARG A 10 1.13 12.42 2.32
C ARG A 10 2.36 11.76 1.73
N LEU A 11 2.58 11.97 0.44
CA LEU A 11 3.70 11.37 -0.30
C LEU A 11 4.97 12.22 -0.19
N ALA A 12 6.10 11.54 -0.09
CA ALA A 12 7.45 12.08 -0.18
C ALA A 12 8.23 11.30 -1.24
N ARG A 13 8.84 12.04 -2.16
CA ARG A 13 9.69 11.45 -3.20
C ARG A 13 11.02 11.02 -2.60
N THR A 14 11.50 9.84 -2.99
CA THR A 14 12.81 9.34 -2.59
C THR A 14 13.82 9.48 -3.75
N LEU A 15 15.09 9.19 -3.49
CA LEU A 15 16.13 9.11 -4.53
C LEU A 15 16.00 7.86 -5.40
N TYR A 16 15.23 6.86 -4.96
CA TYR A 16 14.98 5.66 -5.73
C TYR A 16 13.87 5.90 -6.76
N ASN A 17 14.06 5.33 -7.96
CA ASN A 17 13.06 5.45 -9.01
C ASN A 17 11.82 4.61 -8.66
N ASN A 18 10.64 5.23 -8.68
CA ASN A 18 9.35 4.61 -8.34
C ASN A 18 9.19 4.12 -6.89
N PHE A 19 9.97 4.66 -5.95
CA PHE A 19 9.74 4.41 -4.51
C PHE A 19 9.22 5.68 -3.86
N TYR A 20 8.04 5.58 -3.28
CA TYR A 20 7.35 6.70 -2.65
C TYR A 20 7.19 6.41 -1.17
N ARG A 21 7.83 7.22 -0.32
CA ARG A 21 7.49 7.20 1.11
C ARG A 21 6.14 7.87 1.29
N ALA A 22 5.32 7.33 2.18
CA ALA A 22 4.04 7.91 2.54
C ALA A 22 3.86 7.94 4.05
N ARG A 23 3.26 9.02 4.56
CA ARG A 23 2.68 9.07 5.90
C ARG A 23 1.18 8.96 5.80
N LEU A 24 0.59 8.12 6.64
CA LEU A 24 -0.84 7.95 6.79
C LEU A 24 -1.34 8.90 7.86
N GLN A 25 -2.42 9.61 7.58
CA GLN A 25 -3.17 10.33 8.59
C GLN A 25 -4.56 9.70 8.73
N ASP A 26 -5.04 9.53 9.95
CA ASP A 26 -6.39 9.06 10.22
C ASP A 26 -7.45 10.14 9.92
N ALA A 27 -8.71 9.85 10.24
CA ALA A 27 -9.81 10.80 10.06
C ALA A 27 -9.71 12.05 10.94
N ASN A 28 -8.98 11.98 12.06
CA ASN A 28 -8.74 13.09 12.96
C ASN A 28 -7.52 13.94 12.54
N GLY A 29 -6.72 13.45 11.59
CA GLY A 29 -5.49 14.07 11.13
C GLY A 29 -4.24 13.64 11.88
N GLU A 30 -4.37 12.71 12.82
CA GLU A 30 -3.28 12.14 13.61
C GLU A 30 -2.45 11.18 12.76
N ASP A 31 -1.17 11.02 13.11
CA ASP A 31 -0.26 10.13 12.38
C ASP A 31 -0.62 8.67 12.67
N ALA A 32 -1.00 7.95 11.61
CA ALA A 32 -1.49 6.57 11.70
C ALA A 32 -0.47 5.55 11.21
N GLY A 33 0.64 5.99 10.61
CA GLY A 33 1.70 5.09 10.18
C GLY A 33 2.54 5.60 9.02
N GLN A 34 3.56 4.81 8.69
CA GLN A 34 4.50 5.05 7.62
C GLN A 34 4.54 3.88 6.65
N LEU A 35 4.48 4.21 5.37
CA LEU A 35 4.50 3.25 4.28
C LEU A 35 5.62 3.58 3.29
N LEU A 36 6.10 2.54 2.61
CA LEU A 36 6.85 2.66 1.37
C LEU A 36 6.04 2.01 0.25
N ILE A 37 5.67 2.80 -0.77
CA ILE A 37 4.84 2.38 -1.89
C ILE A 37 5.70 2.20 -3.12
N VAL A 38 5.60 1.03 -3.74
CA VAL A 38 6.35 0.64 -4.93
C VAL A 38 5.37 0.19 -6.01
N PRO A 39 5.15 0.99 -7.07
CA PRO A 39 4.32 0.59 -8.19
C PRO A 39 4.96 -0.52 -9.00
N GLY A 40 4.29 -1.66 -9.06
CA GLY A 40 4.59 -2.75 -9.98
C GLY A 40 3.95 -2.47 -11.33
N LEU A 41 4.71 -1.86 -12.24
CA LEU A 41 4.24 -1.56 -13.60
C LEU A 41 4.70 -2.66 -14.57
N PRO A 42 3.81 -3.19 -15.42
CA PRO A 42 4.22 -4.08 -16.50
C PRO A 42 5.22 -3.41 -17.44
N LEU A 43 6.18 -4.19 -17.94
CA LEU A 43 7.08 -3.73 -18.99
C LEU A 43 6.33 -3.57 -20.31
N ASP A 44 6.91 -2.77 -21.20
CA ASP A 44 6.43 -2.64 -22.57
C ASP A 44 6.48 -4.01 -23.27
N ARG A 45 5.39 -4.39 -23.97
CA ARG A 45 5.30 -5.68 -24.67
C ARG A 45 6.39 -5.87 -25.72
N SER A 46 6.89 -4.79 -26.32
CA SER A 46 8.00 -4.82 -27.29
C SER A 46 9.32 -5.30 -26.67
N GLN A 47 9.45 -5.24 -25.34
CA GLN A 47 10.63 -5.71 -24.59
C GLN A 47 10.52 -7.16 -24.16
N LEU A 48 9.39 -7.82 -24.42
CA LEU A 48 9.09 -9.16 -23.95
C LEU A 48 8.95 -10.15 -25.12
N PRO A 49 9.25 -11.45 -24.89
CA PRO A 49 8.92 -12.50 -25.84
C PRO A 49 7.41 -12.57 -26.14
N GLU A 50 7.05 -13.08 -27.32
CA GLU A 50 5.66 -13.17 -27.77
C GLU A 50 4.77 -14.01 -26.83
N ASN A 51 5.36 -14.99 -26.14
CA ASN A 51 4.66 -15.87 -25.20
C ASN A 51 4.67 -15.36 -23.74
N ALA A 52 5.17 -14.16 -23.47
CA ALA A 52 5.18 -13.62 -22.11
C ALA A 52 3.74 -13.46 -21.57
N PRO A 53 3.49 -13.82 -20.30
CA PRO A 53 2.18 -13.66 -19.68
C PRO A 53 1.78 -12.19 -19.60
N ILE A 54 0.48 -11.93 -19.58
CA ILE A 54 -0.07 -10.59 -19.30
C ILE A 54 0.06 -10.36 -17.80
N ALA A 55 0.60 -9.20 -17.42
CA ALA A 55 0.71 -8.76 -16.04
C ALA A 55 -0.14 -7.50 -15.85
N ASP A 56 -0.90 -7.46 -14.77
CA ASP A 56 -1.66 -6.27 -14.37
C ASP A 56 -0.83 -5.36 -13.45
N PRO A 57 -0.99 -4.03 -13.55
CA PRO A 57 -0.38 -3.11 -12.60
C PRO A 57 -0.90 -3.31 -11.17
N TYR A 58 0.01 -3.31 -10.20
CA TYR A 58 -0.31 -3.42 -8.78
C TYR A 58 0.54 -2.44 -7.94
N LEU A 59 0.15 -2.23 -6.69
CA LEU A 59 0.90 -1.41 -5.74
C LEU A 59 1.39 -2.28 -4.59
N LEU A 60 2.72 -2.46 -4.49
CA LEU A 60 3.31 -3.04 -3.30
C LEU A 60 3.37 -1.98 -2.20
N VAL A 61 2.73 -2.27 -1.08
CA VAL A 61 2.67 -1.42 0.10
C VAL A 61 3.47 -2.09 1.22
N ILE A 62 4.64 -1.52 1.48
CA ILE A 62 5.50 -1.95 2.58
C ILE A 62 5.11 -1.14 3.81
N VAL A 63 4.64 -1.81 4.85
CA VAL A 63 4.25 -1.19 6.11
C VAL A 63 5.49 -1.09 7.00
N GLU A 64 6.08 0.11 7.05
CA GLU A 64 7.28 0.37 7.86
C GLU A 64 6.92 0.60 9.33
N ASP A 65 5.76 1.22 9.59
CA ASP A 65 5.25 1.53 10.94
C ASP A 65 3.72 1.71 10.90
N ALA A 66 3.00 1.10 11.83
CA ALA A 66 1.55 1.23 11.98
C ALA A 66 1.09 0.60 13.30
N ASP A 67 0.05 1.16 13.92
CA ASP A 67 -0.61 0.56 15.07
C ASP A 67 -1.62 -0.51 14.63
N ILE A 68 -1.10 -1.71 14.36
CA ILE A 68 -1.88 -2.84 13.85
C ILE A 68 -1.67 -4.11 14.68
N ASN A 69 -2.71 -4.92 14.74
CA ASN A 69 -2.75 -6.22 15.37
C ASN A 69 -3.71 -7.15 14.59
N LYS A 70 -3.88 -8.39 15.07
CA LYS A 70 -4.71 -9.41 14.40
C LYS A 70 -6.17 -8.98 14.20
N ASN A 71 -6.68 -8.10 15.05
CA ASN A 71 -8.09 -7.70 15.06
C ASN A 71 -8.37 -6.55 14.10
N ASN A 72 -7.38 -5.70 13.80
CA ASN A 72 -7.58 -4.49 12.98
C ASN A 72 -6.83 -4.52 11.63
N VAL A 73 -5.98 -5.52 11.37
CA VAL A 73 -5.15 -5.57 10.15
C VAL A 73 -5.98 -5.53 8.87
N ILE A 74 -7.12 -6.21 8.82
CA ILE A 74 -7.98 -6.25 7.64
C ILE A 74 -8.61 -4.87 7.36
N ASP A 75 -9.12 -4.21 8.41
CA ASP A 75 -9.70 -2.87 8.28
C ASP A 75 -8.63 -1.84 7.88
N PHE A 76 -7.41 -1.99 8.42
CA PHE A 76 -6.25 -1.19 8.03
C PHE A 76 -5.92 -1.39 6.55
N GLU A 77 -5.75 -2.63 6.08
CA GLU A 77 -5.43 -2.94 4.70
C GLU A 77 -6.51 -2.42 3.73
N GLU A 78 -7.79 -2.56 4.08
CA GLU A 78 -8.89 -2.05 3.26
C GLU A 78 -8.85 -0.52 3.17
N GLY A 79 -8.71 0.17 4.30
CA GLY A 79 -8.64 1.63 4.35
C GLY A 79 -7.44 2.18 3.58
N VAL A 80 -6.27 1.58 3.77
CA VAL A 80 -5.03 1.98 3.09
C VAL A 80 -5.13 1.70 1.60
N SER A 81 -5.65 0.53 1.19
CA SER A 81 -5.83 0.19 -0.23
C SER A 81 -6.67 1.24 -0.95
N ARG A 82 -7.79 1.67 -0.35
CA ARG A 82 -8.65 2.72 -0.93
C ARG A 82 -7.89 4.03 -1.09
N ALA A 83 -7.17 4.47 -0.06
CA ALA A 83 -6.41 5.70 -0.10
C ALA A 83 -5.29 5.66 -1.15
N VAL A 84 -4.54 4.56 -1.19
CA VAL A 84 -3.38 4.37 -2.06
C VAL A 84 -3.82 4.23 -3.52
N LEU A 85 -4.80 3.38 -3.81
CA LEU A 85 -5.34 3.23 -5.16
C LEU A 85 -5.91 4.55 -5.69
N ALA A 86 -6.68 5.29 -4.88
CA ALA A 86 -7.23 6.58 -5.28
C ALA A 86 -6.12 7.63 -5.55
N LYS A 87 -5.00 7.55 -4.85
CA LYS A 87 -3.90 8.50 -5.00
C LYS A 87 -3.00 8.23 -6.22
N PHE A 88 -2.81 6.96 -6.56
CA PHE A 88 -1.90 6.53 -7.62
C PHE A 88 -2.61 6.25 -8.95
N THR A 89 -3.91 6.00 -8.95
CA THR A 89 -4.69 5.87 -10.19
C THR A 89 -4.71 7.20 -10.93
N THR A 90 -4.39 7.15 -12.21
CA THR A 90 -4.43 8.28 -13.15
C THR A 90 -5.32 7.93 -14.33
N GLU A 91 -5.55 8.88 -15.24
CA GLU A 91 -6.32 8.64 -16.46
C GLU A 91 -5.75 7.53 -17.35
N THR A 92 -4.43 7.30 -17.28
CA THR A 92 -3.72 6.35 -18.15
C THR A 92 -3.26 5.09 -17.42
N THR A 93 -3.37 5.04 -16.10
CA THR A 93 -2.90 3.90 -15.31
C THR A 93 -3.85 3.62 -14.16
N SER A 94 -4.42 2.43 -14.16
CA SER A 94 -5.27 1.91 -13.08
C SER A 94 -4.58 0.69 -12.47
N PHE A 95 -4.42 0.72 -11.15
CA PHE A 95 -3.87 -0.39 -10.37
C PHE A 95 -5.02 -1.29 -9.93
N LYS A 96 -4.85 -2.62 -10.06
CA LYS A 96 -5.92 -3.59 -9.77
C LYS A 96 -6.04 -3.91 -8.30
N HIS A 97 -4.92 -3.98 -7.60
CA HIS A 97 -4.85 -4.35 -6.19
C HIS A 97 -3.62 -3.77 -5.50
N CYS A 98 -3.65 -3.83 -4.17
CA CYS A 98 -2.50 -3.61 -3.31
C CYS A 98 -2.00 -4.95 -2.78
N GLU A 99 -0.68 -5.07 -2.62
CA GLU A 99 -0.05 -6.19 -1.92
C GLU A 99 0.65 -5.65 -0.69
N PHE A 100 0.35 -6.21 0.49
CA PHE A 100 0.93 -5.74 1.73
C PHE A 100 2.12 -6.58 2.13
N TYR A 101 3.22 -5.91 2.46
CA TYR A 101 4.42 -6.53 3.00
C TYR A 101 4.76 -5.91 4.36
N TYR A 102 4.92 -6.78 5.35
CA TYR A 102 5.31 -6.44 6.70
C TYR A 102 6.74 -6.94 6.91
N PRO A 103 7.77 -6.07 6.92
CA PRO A 103 9.17 -6.50 7.00
C PRO A 103 9.54 -7.29 8.25
N SER A 104 8.77 -7.16 9.33
CA SER A 104 8.96 -7.88 10.59
C SER A 104 7.62 -8.25 11.22
N PRO A 105 6.87 -9.19 10.62
CA PRO A 105 5.46 -9.44 10.95
C PRO A 105 5.27 -9.96 12.38
N ALA A 106 6.25 -10.69 12.92
CA ALA A 106 6.21 -11.18 14.29
C ALA A 106 6.05 -10.04 15.32
N PHE A 107 6.61 -8.85 15.05
CA PHE A 107 6.48 -7.69 15.95
C PHE A 107 5.05 -7.17 16.07
N TYR A 108 4.28 -7.26 14.98
CA TYR A 108 2.89 -6.78 14.91
C TYR A 108 1.89 -7.85 15.36
N PHE A 109 2.17 -9.13 15.10
CA PHE A 109 1.21 -10.21 15.32
C PHE A 109 1.52 -11.12 16.50
N ALA A 110 2.67 -11.01 17.16
CA ALA A 110 2.99 -11.79 18.36
C ALA A 110 2.65 -11.06 19.67
N GLN A 111 1.99 -9.90 19.61
CA GLN A 111 1.56 -9.18 20.80
C GLN A 111 0.55 -10.04 21.58
N GLU A 112 0.81 -10.24 22.86
CA GLU A 112 -0.10 -10.96 23.77
C GLU A 112 -1.41 -10.17 23.89
N GLU A 113 -2.54 -10.88 23.92
CA GLU A 113 -3.85 -10.26 24.18
C GLU A 113 -3.88 -9.82 25.65
N GLU A 114 -3.77 -8.52 25.92
CA GLU A 114 -4.03 -7.94 27.26
C GLU A 114 -5.51 -8.04 27.65
#